data_AF-A0A2V4B7T5-F1
#
_entry.id   AF-A0A2V4B7T5-F1
#
_cell.length_a   1.000
_cell.length_b   1.000
_cell.length_c   1.000
_cell.angle_alpha   90.00
_cell.angle_beta   90.00
_cell.angle_gamma   90.00
#
_symmetry.space_group_name_H-M   'P 1'
#
loop_
_entity.id
_entity.type
_entity.pdbx_description
1 polymer ?
#
loop_
_entity_poly.entity_id
_entity_poly.type
_entity_poly.pdbx_seq_one_letter_code
_entity_poly.pdbx_strand_id
1 'polypeptide(L)'
;MCGACGERSTADWARGWFADPAARAAGAAAAARLLTRPGVRVVPRPGGWLVTTPTGTSTACGGLTELVAAVRPWGPPVPGPATGGPGRLSVPGPDARQGVVLRVGSARRAEFTAPDEAAARHLLARLAAPPWSLRYYLSGLTGVTAPWGGPPDVVTGEAADVLVWLEWARQAGALDDRAIAARCPLGGPHELDVEVRAGHVVRATTRHRTPRGAQ
;
A
#
# COMPACT_ATOMS: atom_id res chain seq x y z
N MET A 1 17.48 -27.61 7.85
CA MET A 1 16.13 -27.07 7.53
C MET A 1 16.24 -25.57 7.35
N CYS A 2 16.30 -25.08 6.11
CA CYS A 2 16.42 -23.65 5.81
C CYS A 2 15.50 -23.26 4.63
N GLY A 3 14.53 -22.39 4.91
CA GLY A 3 14.35 -21.15 4.14
C GLY A 3 13.89 -21.18 2.68
N ALA A 4 13.10 -22.15 2.22
CA ALA A 4 12.61 -22.14 0.83
C ALA A 4 11.12 -22.47 0.62
N CYS A 5 10.33 -22.58 1.69
CA CYS A 5 8.90 -22.88 1.60
C CYS A 5 8.08 -21.74 2.20
N GLY A 6 7.72 -20.73 1.42
CA GLY A 6 6.77 -19.70 1.87
C GLY A 6 6.53 -18.50 0.96
N GLU A 7 7.32 -18.28 -0.09
CA GLU A 7 7.28 -17.01 -0.84
C GLU A 7 6.66 -17.14 -2.22
N ARG A 8 5.36 -17.44 -2.25
CA ARG A 8 4.52 -17.26 -3.45
C ARG A 8 3.14 -16.69 -3.13
N SER A 9 2.93 -16.08 -1.96
CA SER A 9 1.84 -15.11 -1.85
C SER A 9 2.19 -13.95 -2.78
N THR A 10 1.23 -13.51 -3.59
CA THR A 10 1.30 -12.31 -4.40
C THR A 10 2.04 -11.22 -3.63
N ALA A 11 3.13 -10.68 -4.20
CA ALA A 11 4.06 -9.79 -3.50
C ALA A 11 3.31 -8.68 -2.75
N ASP A 12 3.11 -8.88 -1.44
CA ASP A 12 2.38 -7.93 -0.61
C ASP A 12 3.22 -6.67 -0.47
N TRP A 13 2.76 -5.60 -1.09
CA TRP A 13 3.51 -4.35 -1.22
C TRP A 13 3.84 -3.69 0.13
N ALA A 14 3.09 -4.04 1.18
CA ALA A 14 3.27 -3.51 2.52
C ALA A 14 4.07 -4.43 3.47
N ARG A 15 4.52 -5.61 3.00
CA ARG A 15 5.10 -6.67 3.86
C ARG A 15 6.24 -6.19 4.74
N GLY A 16 7.12 -5.33 4.20
CA GLY A 16 8.26 -4.80 4.95
C GLY A 16 7.86 -3.99 6.18
N TRP A 17 6.75 -3.23 6.14
CA TRP A 17 6.28 -2.42 7.26
C TRP A 17 5.55 -3.23 8.33
N PHE A 18 5.11 -4.44 8.01
CA PHE A 18 4.43 -5.38 8.93
C PHE A 18 5.32 -6.58 9.33
N ALA A 19 6.65 -6.43 9.21
CA ALA A 19 7.61 -7.51 9.41
C ALA A 19 7.75 -7.94 10.89
N ASP A 20 7.57 -7.03 11.84
CA ASP A 20 7.67 -7.33 13.28
C ASP A 20 6.30 -7.57 13.96
N PRO A 21 6.27 -8.25 15.13
CA PRO A 21 5.02 -8.55 15.83
C PRO A 21 4.21 -7.32 16.25
N ALA A 22 4.85 -6.22 16.64
CA ALA A 22 4.17 -5.00 17.08
C ALA A 22 3.50 -4.31 15.88
N ALA A 23 4.17 -4.28 14.73
CA ALA A 23 3.60 -3.78 13.50
C ALA A 23 2.38 -4.60 13.07
N ARG A 24 2.44 -5.93 13.16
CA ARG A 24 1.26 -6.77 12.88
C ARG A 24 0.11 -6.52 13.86
N ALA A 25 0.40 -6.32 15.14
CA ALA A 25 -0.62 -5.95 16.11
C ALA A 25 -1.27 -4.60 15.78
N ALA A 26 -0.47 -3.62 15.33
CA ALA A 26 -0.97 -2.33 14.85
C ALA A 26 -1.89 -2.48 13.63
N GLY A 27 -1.49 -3.29 12.64
CA GLY A 27 -2.32 -3.59 11.47
C GLY A 27 -3.63 -4.30 11.83
N ALA A 28 -3.59 -5.23 12.80
CA ALA A 28 -4.78 -5.91 13.30
C ALA A 28 -5.75 -4.93 13.97
N ALA A 29 -5.24 -4.03 14.82
CA ALA A 29 -6.03 -3.02 15.49
C ALA A 29 -6.63 -2.01 14.52
N ALA A 30 -5.86 -1.57 13.51
CA ALA A 30 -6.33 -0.70 12.44
C ALA A 30 -7.46 -1.35 11.63
N ALA A 31 -7.29 -2.61 11.21
CA ALA A 31 -8.35 -3.35 10.53
C ALA A 31 -9.60 -3.51 11.38
N ALA A 32 -9.44 -3.81 12.69
CA ALA A 32 -10.56 -3.97 13.61
C ALA A 32 -11.39 -2.69 13.80
N ARG A 33 -10.76 -1.50 13.79
CA ARG A 33 -11.44 -0.21 13.89
C ARG A 33 -12.36 0.10 12.71
N LEU A 34 -12.10 -0.49 11.53
CA LEU A 34 -12.90 -0.28 10.33
C LEU A 34 -14.14 -1.19 10.26
N LEU A 35 -14.28 -2.13 11.17
CA LEU A 35 -15.40 -3.08 11.19
C LEU A 35 -16.64 -2.41 11.77
N THR A 36 -17.76 -2.52 11.07
CA THR A 36 -19.06 -1.99 11.55
C THR A 36 -19.89 -3.06 12.23
N ARG A 37 -19.57 -4.34 12.00
CA ARG A 37 -20.30 -5.48 12.55
C ARG A 37 -19.50 -6.15 13.67
N PRO A 38 -20.11 -6.42 14.83
CA PRO A 38 -19.46 -7.16 15.89
C PRO A 38 -19.22 -8.62 15.48
N GLY A 39 -18.23 -9.26 16.11
CA GLY A 39 -17.99 -10.70 16.01
C GLY A 39 -16.86 -11.13 15.08
N VAL A 40 -16.36 -10.23 14.22
CA VAL A 40 -15.10 -10.47 13.49
C VAL A 40 -13.92 -10.16 14.40
N ARG A 41 -12.95 -11.07 14.46
CA ARG A 41 -11.72 -10.92 15.23
C ARG A 41 -10.52 -10.98 14.30
N VAL A 42 -9.59 -10.05 14.48
CA VAL A 42 -8.31 -10.01 13.76
C VAL A 42 -7.19 -10.20 14.77
N VAL A 43 -6.45 -11.29 14.66
CA VAL A 43 -5.39 -11.65 15.61
C VAL A 43 -4.05 -11.69 14.88
N PRO A 44 -3.02 -10.94 15.29
CA PRO A 44 -1.69 -11.05 14.71
C PRO A 44 -1.08 -12.42 15.01
N ARG A 45 -0.39 -13.01 14.03
CA ARG A 45 0.33 -14.28 14.12
C ARG A 45 1.74 -14.15 13.55
N PRO A 46 2.64 -15.10 13.82
CA PRO A 46 3.86 -15.21 13.01
C PRO A 46 3.50 -15.34 11.53
N GLY A 47 4.09 -14.48 10.69
CA GLY A 47 3.84 -14.48 9.24
C GLY A 47 2.58 -13.76 8.76
N GLY A 48 1.78 -13.12 9.63
CA GLY A 48 0.61 -12.34 9.20
C GLY A 48 -0.50 -12.25 10.25
N TRP A 49 -1.73 -12.54 9.84
CA TRP A 49 -2.93 -12.43 10.66
C TRP A 49 -3.83 -13.65 10.54
N LEU A 50 -4.64 -13.88 11.56
CA LEU A 50 -5.78 -14.79 11.53
C LEU A 50 -7.05 -13.97 11.67
N VAL A 51 -7.94 -14.06 10.69
CA VAL A 51 -9.26 -13.44 10.73
C VAL A 51 -10.28 -14.51 11.08
N THR A 52 -11.00 -14.36 12.18
CA THR A 52 -12.10 -15.24 12.58
C THR A 52 -13.43 -14.51 12.42
N THR A 53 -14.35 -15.10 11.67
CA THR A 53 -15.69 -14.56 11.41
C THR A 53 -16.68 -14.93 12.54
N PRO A 54 -17.85 -14.27 12.63
CA PRO A 54 -18.86 -14.59 13.64
C PRO A 54 -19.34 -16.05 13.61
N THR A 55 -19.26 -16.73 12.46
CA THR A 55 -19.61 -18.15 12.30
C THR A 55 -18.51 -19.09 12.78
N GLY A 56 -17.39 -18.57 13.29
CA GLY A 56 -16.22 -19.35 13.73
C GLY A 56 -15.26 -19.72 12.61
N THR A 57 -15.58 -19.47 11.34
CA THR A 57 -14.66 -19.70 10.22
C THR A 57 -13.44 -18.81 10.35
N SER A 58 -12.26 -19.39 10.21
CA SER A 58 -10.98 -18.70 10.37
C SER A 58 -10.15 -18.75 9.08
N THR A 59 -9.58 -17.61 8.68
CA THR A 59 -8.77 -17.44 7.47
C THR A 59 -7.41 -16.88 7.85
N ALA A 60 -6.34 -17.56 7.46
CA ALA A 60 -4.98 -17.04 7.60
C ALA A 60 -4.68 -16.07 6.47
N CYS A 61 -4.09 -14.93 6.80
CA CYS A 61 -3.73 -13.86 5.88
C CYS A 61 -2.24 -13.58 6.02
N GLY A 62 -1.45 -13.86 5.00
CA GLY A 62 0.01 -13.68 4.98
C GLY A 62 0.48 -12.25 4.72
N GLY A 63 -0.43 -11.35 4.33
CA GLY A 63 -0.11 -9.97 3.96
C GLY A 63 -1.30 -9.02 4.14
N LEU A 64 -1.03 -7.72 4.02
CA LEU A 64 -2.02 -6.66 4.15
C LEU A 64 -3.16 -6.83 3.13
N THR A 65 -2.80 -7.17 1.89
CA THR A 65 -3.77 -7.42 0.81
C THR A 65 -4.78 -8.51 1.20
N GLU A 66 -4.30 -9.64 1.72
CA GLU A 66 -5.16 -10.75 2.14
C GLU A 66 -5.97 -10.41 3.39
N LEU A 67 -5.37 -9.70 4.35
CA LEU A 67 -6.06 -9.23 5.55
C LEU A 67 -7.27 -8.38 5.18
N VAL A 68 -7.06 -7.35 4.36
CA VAL A 68 -8.12 -6.43 3.94
C VAL A 68 -9.19 -7.17 3.15
N ALA A 69 -8.81 -8.08 2.25
CA ALA A 69 -9.78 -8.87 1.49
C ALA A 69 -10.69 -9.71 2.40
N ALA A 70 -10.13 -10.28 3.48
CA ALA A 70 -10.89 -11.09 4.44
C ALA A 70 -11.84 -10.25 5.31
N VAL A 71 -11.46 -9.02 5.68
CA VAL A 71 -12.27 -8.17 6.57
C VAL A 71 -13.24 -7.24 5.84
N ARG A 72 -12.98 -6.90 4.57
CA ARG A 72 -13.78 -5.94 3.78
C ARG A 72 -15.29 -6.22 3.78
N PRO A 73 -15.76 -7.47 3.64
CA PRO A 73 -17.19 -7.78 3.68
C PRO A 73 -17.92 -7.40 4.98
N TRP A 74 -17.17 -7.06 6.03
CA TRP A 74 -17.69 -6.77 7.38
C TRP A 74 -17.57 -5.30 7.80
N GLY A 75 -17.02 -4.44 6.93
CA GLY A 75 -16.93 -3.01 7.14
C GLY A 75 -17.80 -2.21 6.16
N PRO A 76 -17.62 -0.89 6.09
CA PRO A 76 -18.30 -0.05 5.12
C PRO A 76 -17.76 -0.29 3.69
N PRO A 77 -18.52 0.07 2.64
CA PRO A 77 -18.05 -0.05 1.26
C PRO A 77 -16.71 0.67 1.03
N VAL A 78 -16.60 1.93 1.49
CA VAL A 78 -15.36 2.71 1.49
C VAL A 78 -15.27 3.46 2.83
N PRO A 79 -14.33 3.10 3.71
CA PRO A 79 -14.14 3.82 4.97
C PRO A 79 -13.47 5.17 4.72
N GLY A 80 -13.74 6.13 5.61
CA GLY A 80 -12.88 7.30 5.77
C GLY A 80 -11.50 6.89 6.31
N PRO A 81 -10.46 7.73 6.16
CA PRO A 81 -9.16 7.46 6.77
C PRO A 81 -9.33 7.37 8.29
N ALA A 82 -9.03 6.20 8.85
CA ALA A 82 -9.15 5.98 10.29
C ALA A 82 -8.13 6.86 11.04
N THR A 83 -8.57 7.43 12.16
CA THR A 83 -7.73 8.22 13.06
C THR A 83 -7.83 7.64 14.46
N GLY A 84 -6.70 7.27 15.07
CA GLY A 84 -6.66 7.13 16.54
C GLY A 84 -6.07 5.86 17.14
N GLY A 85 -5.17 5.13 16.47
CA GLY A 85 -4.44 4.03 17.11
C GLY A 85 -2.93 4.27 17.19
N PRO A 86 -2.31 4.29 18.38
CA PRO A 86 -0.85 4.27 18.49
C PRO A 86 -0.34 2.92 18.00
N GLY A 87 0.22 2.88 16.79
CA GLY A 87 0.62 1.63 16.15
C GLY A 87 1.93 1.80 15.40
N ARG A 88 3.04 1.33 16.00
CA ARG A 88 4.36 1.40 15.37
C ARG A 88 4.47 0.37 14.25
N LEU A 89 4.76 0.83 13.05
CA LEU A 89 5.19 -0.03 11.94
C LEU A 89 6.70 -0.31 12.00
N SER A 90 7.13 -1.38 11.35
CA SER A 90 8.54 -1.66 11.10
C SER A 90 9.11 -0.59 10.16
N VAL A 91 10.43 -0.36 10.23
CA VAL A 91 11.15 0.47 9.27
C VAL A 91 11.97 -0.46 8.36
N PRO A 92 11.52 -0.72 7.12
CA PRO A 92 12.30 -1.46 6.13
C PRO A 92 13.68 -0.83 5.89
N GLY A 93 14.62 -1.65 5.43
CA GLY A 93 15.88 -1.16 4.89
C GLY A 93 15.69 -0.31 3.62
N PRO A 94 16.77 0.26 3.09
CA PRO A 94 16.73 1.06 1.87
C PRO A 94 16.06 0.32 0.71
N ASP A 95 15.24 1.04 -0.06
CA ASP A 95 14.63 0.48 -1.26
C ASP A 95 15.67 0.40 -2.39
N ALA A 96 15.95 -0.82 -2.86
CA ALA A 96 16.92 -1.08 -3.93
C ALA A 96 16.33 -0.96 -5.34
N ARG A 97 15.02 -0.72 -5.47
CA ARG A 97 14.34 -0.58 -6.76
C ARG A 97 14.73 0.72 -7.45
N GLN A 98 14.69 0.72 -8.78
CA GLN A 98 14.96 1.90 -9.60
C GLN A 98 13.68 2.72 -9.82
N GLY A 99 13.77 4.03 -9.62
CA GLY A 99 12.67 4.96 -9.92
C GLY A 99 12.56 5.23 -11.42
N VAL A 100 11.39 5.01 -12.02
CA VAL A 100 11.13 5.18 -13.45
C VAL A 100 10.11 6.28 -13.73
N VAL A 101 10.28 6.98 -14.85
CA VAL A 101 9.33 8.01 -15.31
C VAL A 101 8.51 7.48 -16.49
N LEU A 102 7.19 7.49 -16.35
CA LEU A 102 6.25 7.15 -17.40
C LEU A 102 5.80 8.42 -18.15
N ARG A 103 5.94 8.42 -19.47
CA ARG A 103 5.44 9.48 -20.35
C ARG A 103 4.38 8.96 -21.30
N VAL A 104 3.29 9.71 -21.46
CA VAL A 104 2.21 9.39 -22.41
C VAL A 104 2.29 10.31 -23.61
N GLY A 105 2.18 9.74 -24.82
CA GLY A 105 2.27 10.43 -26.11
C GLY A 105 3.56 10.18 -26.87
N SER A 106 3.85 11.02 -27.88
CA SER A 106 5.02 10.85 -28.75
C SER A 106 6.33 11.17 -28.01
N ALA A 107 7.11 10.14 -27.72
CA ALA A 107 8.32 10.28 -26.91
C ALA A 107 9.54 10.76 -27.70
N ARG A 108 10.29 11.71 -27.11
CA ARG A 108 11.74 11.83 -27.31
C ARG A 108 12.41 11.44 -25.98
N ARG A 109 13.02 10.24 -25.92
CA ARG A 109 13.89 9.73 -24.83
C ARG A 109 13.27 9.67 -23.41
N ALA A 110 12.30 8.79 -23.17
CA ALA A 110 11.92 8.38 -21.81
C ALA A 110 12.08 6.86 -21.62
N GLU A 111 12.34 6.45 -20.37
CA GLU A 111 12.59 5.05 -19.99
C GLU A 111 11.33 4.18 -20.12
N PHE A 112 10.14 4.76 -19.85
CA PHE A 112 8.84 4.12 -20.09
C PHE A 112 7.94 5.07 -20.87
N THR A 113 7.37 4.57 -21.97
CA THR A 113 6.51 5.36 -22.85
C THR A 113 5.22 4.59 -23.13
N ALA A 114 4.10 5.31 -23.09
CA ALA A 114 2.80 4.79 -23.51
C ALA A 114 2.28 5.64 -24.68
N PRO A 115 1.70 5.05 -25.72
CA PRO A 115 1.11 5.81 -26.82
C PRO A 115 -0.08 6.66 -26.36
N ASP A 116 -0.85 6.17 -25.38
CA ASP A 116 -2.06 6.78 -24.87
C ASP A 116 -2.29 6.44 -23.38
N GLU A 117 -3.35 7.01 -22.82
CA GLU A 117 -3.73 6.83 -21.41
C GLU A 117 -4.16 5.40 -21.06
N ALA A 118 -4.75 4.65 -22.01
CA ALA A 118 -5.17 3.28 -21.79
C ALA A 118 -3.95 2.35 -21.65
N ALA A 119 -2.98 2.51 -22.54
CA ALA A 119 -1.71 1.81 -22.47
C ALA A 119 -0.92 2.21 -21.20
N ALA A 120 -1.01 3.47 -20.77
CA ALA A 120 -0.40 3.91 -19.52
C ALA A 120 -1.01 3.20 -18.30
N ARG A 121 -2.35 3.06 -18.22
CA ARG A 121 -3.01 2.26 -17.17
C ARG A 121 -2.51 0.82 -17.15
N HIS A 122 -2.38 0.19 -18.31
CA HIS A 122 -1.83 -1.16 -18.42
C HIS A 122 -0.37 -1.24 -17.92
N LEU A 123 0.46 -0.25 -18.23
CA LEU A 123 1.83 -0.17 -17.71
C LEU A 123 1.88 0.04 -16.20
N LEU A 124 0.98 0.84 -15.61
CA LEU A 124 0.87 0.99 -14.16
C LEU A 124 0.49 -0.34 -13.49
N ALA A 125 -0.47 -1.08 -14.05
CA ALA A 125 -0.85 -2.41 -13.57
C ALA A 125 0.35 -3.37 -13.59
N ARG A 126 1.13 -3.37 -14.68
CA ARG A 126 2.36 -4.18 -14.78
C ARG A 126 3.42 -3.74 -13.78
N LEU A 127 3.63 -2.44 -13.61
CA LEU A 127 4.60 -1.89 -12.65
C LEU A 127 4.26 -2.27 -11.20
N ALA A 128 2.97 -2.36 -10.87
CA ALA A 128 2.50 -2.76 -9.55
C ALA A 128 2.58 -4.29 -9.30
N ALA A 129 2.89 -5.09 -10.32
CA ALA A 129 2.96 -6.54 -10.22
C ALA A 129 4.39 -7.10 -10.41
N PRO A 130 4.73 -8.24 -9.80
CA PRO A 130 5.97 -8.94 -10.11
C PRO A 130 6.03 -9.34 -11.60
N PRO A 131 7.24 -9.34 -12.21
CA PRO A 131 8.53 -9.07 -11.56
C PRO A 131 8.89 -7.58 -11.48
N TRP A 132 8.09 -6.67 -12.05
CA TRP A 132 8.44 -5.26 -12.18
C TRP A 132 8.37 -4.54 -10.85
N SER A 133 7.38 -4.83 -10.01
CA SER A 133 7.24 -4.23 -8.67
C SER A 133 8.41 -4.53 -7.74
N LEU A 134 9.21 -5.55 -8.06
CA LEU A 134 10.43 -5.93 -7.33
C LEU A 134 11.69 -5.20 -7.83
N ARG A 135 11.61 -4.52 -8.98
CA ARG A 135 12.75 -3.88 -9.66
C ARG A 135 12.57 -2.38 -9.84
N TYR A 136 11.34 -1.94 -9.98
CA TYR A 136 10.99 -0.57 -10.35
C TYR A 136 9.88 -0.01 -9.46
N TYR A 137 9.87 1.31 -9.33
CA TYR A 137 8.72 2.06 -8.81
C TYR A 137 8.55 3.35 -9.63
N LEU A 138 7.34 3.92 -9.62
CA LEU A 138 7.05 5.15 -10.35
C LEU A 138 7.61 6.36 -9.61
N SER A 139 8.58 7.05 -10.22
CA SER A 139 9.13 8.32 -9.71
C SER A 139 8.46 9.54 -10.36
N GLY A 140 7.83 9.38 -11.52
CA GLY A 140 7.07 10.46 -12.18
C GLY A 140 6.14 9.98 -13.29
N LEU A 141 5.09 10.77 -13.54
CA LEU A 141 4.10 10.54 -14.59
C LEU A 141 3.80 11.87 -15.29
N THR A 142 3.77 11.87 -16.62
CA THR A 142 3.47 13.06 -17.42
C THR A 142 2.68 12.70 -18.68
N GLY A 143 1.93 13.67 -19.22
CA GLY A 143 1.15 13.49 -20.44
C GLY A 143 -0.22 12.82 -20.24
N VAL A 144 -0.67 12.68 -18.99
CA VAL A 144 -2.01 12.16 -18.65
C VAL A 144 -2.90 13.32 -18.24
N THR A 145 -4.08 13.39 -18.85
CA THR A 145 -5.10 14.41 -18.59
C THR A 145 -6.14 13.94 -17.57
N ALA A 146 -6.38 12.63 -17.49
CA ALA A 146 -7.31 12.06 -16.51
C ALA A 146 -6.84 12.24 -15.05
N PRO A 147 -7.75 12.32 -14.07
CA PRO A 147 -7.38 12.70 -12.69
C PRO A 147 -6.43 11.73 -11.99
N TRP A 148 -6.45 10.43 -12.34
CA TRP A 148 -5.47 9.45 -11.85
C TRP A 148 -4.01 9.74 -12.29
N GLY A 149 -3.83 10.56 -13.32
CA GLY A 149 -2.53 11.02 -13.81
C GLY A 149 -2.05 12.34 -13.21
N GLY A 150 -2.94 13.08 -12.54
CA GLY A 150 -2.65 14.39 -11.96
C GLY A 150 -1.76 14.34 -10.70
N PRO A 151 -1.49 15.50 -10.08
CA PRO A 151 -0.87 15.55 -8.76
C PRO A 151 -1.69 14.73 -7.75
N PRO A 152 -1.05 13.88 -6.91
CA PRO A 152 -1.77 13.06 -5.97
C PRO A 152 -2.27 13.89 -4.78
N ASP A 153 -3.49 13.61 -4.31
CA ASP A 153 -3.94 14.12 -3.02
C ASP A 153 -3.12 13.45 -1.91
N VAL A 154 -2.65 14.24 -0.95
CA VAL A 154 -1.80 13.73 0.13
C VAL A 154 -2.65 13.39 1.35
N VAL A 155 -2.54 12.14 1.79
CA VAL A 155 -3.12 11.63 3.04
C VAL A 155 -2.02 11.44 4.07
N THR A 156 -2.28 11.92 5.28
CA THR A 156 -1.40 11.78 6.44
C THR A 156 -2.19 11.17 7.59
N GLY A 157 -1.48 10.64 8.59
CA GLY A 157 -2.08 10.02 9.76
C GLY A 157 -1.15 8.99 10.39
N GLU A 158 -1.71 8.15 11.24
CA GLU A 158 -1.00 7.00 11.79
C GLU A 158 -0.73 5.98 10.69
N ALA A 159 0.53 5.59 10.52
CA ALA A 159 0.96 4.86 9.34
C ALA A 159 0.22 3.53 9.16
N ALA A 160 -0.06 2.80 10.25
CA ALA A 160 -0.82 1.54 10.19
C ALA A 160 -2.27 1.76 9.73
N ASP A 161 -2.95 2.79 10.26
CA ASP A 161 -4.31 3.15 9.86
C ASP A 161 -4.37 3.56 8.38
N VAL A 162 -3.41 4.37 7.94
CA VAL A 162 -3.34 4.84 6.56
C VAL A 162 -3.07 3.69 5.60
N LEU A 163 -2.16 2.75 5.92
CA LEU A 163 -1.91 1.58 5.07
C LEU A 163 -3.14 0.67 4.94
N VAL A 164 -3.83 0.39 6.04
CA VAL A 164 -5.05 -0.43 6.02
C VAL A 164 -6.16 0.27 5.25
N TRP A 165 -6.37 1.57 5.48
CA TRP A 165 -7.34 2.37 4.74
C TRP A 165 -7.02 2.40 3.24
N LEU A 166 -5.76 2.63 2.85
CA LEU A 166 -5.33 2.67 1.46
C LEU A 166 -5.64 1.36 0.75
N GLU A 167 -5.26 0.24 1.36
CA GLU A 167 -5.53 -1.08 0.77
C GLU A 167 -7.03 -1.36 0.67
N TRP A 168 -7.82 -0.94 1.68
CA TRP A 168 -9.27 -1.06 1.64
C TRP A 168 -9.88 -0.25 0.50
N ALA A 169 -9.55 1.04 0.41
CA ALA A 169 -10.03 1.94 -0.63
C ALA A 169 -9.63 1.45 -2.02
N ARG A 170 -8.39 0.94 -2.16
CA ARG A 170 -7.89 0.34 -3.40
C ARG A 170 -8.70 -0.88 -3.81
N GLN A 171 -8.92 -1.84 -2.91
CA GLN A 171 -9.71 -3.03 -3.23
C GLN A 171 -11.21 -2.76 -3.44
N ALA A 172 -11.71 -1.63 -2.93
CA ALA A 172 -13.07 -1.16 -3.17
C ALA A 172 -13.23 -0.39 -4.49
N GLY A 173 -12.15 -0.18 -5.26
CA GLY A 173 -12.17 0.60 -6.51
C GLY A 173 -12.27 2.11 -6.31
N ALA A 174 -12.21 2.60 -5.07
CA ALA A 174 -12.34 4.03 -4.76
C ALA A 174 -11.17 4.89 -5.30
N LEU A 175 -10.09 4.23 -5.74
CA LEU A 175 -8.84 4.85 -6.19
C LEU A 175 -8.59 4.66 -7.70
N ASP A 176 -9.56 4.13 -8.46
CA ASP A 176 -9.39 3.75 -9.88
C ASP A 176 -9.31 4.97 -10.81
N ASP A 177 -9.91 6.10 -10.42
CA ASP A 177 -9.95 7.32 -11.23
C ASP A 177 -9.24 8.51 -10.56
N ARG A 178 -8.43 8.28 -9.52
CA ARG A 178 -7.68 9.33 -8.81
C ARG A 178 -6.26 8.92 -8.43
N ALA A 179 -5.46 9.90 -8.07
CA ALA A 179 -4.11 9.71 -7.54
C ALA A 179 -4.09 10.05 -6.05
N ILE A 180 -3.55 9.16 -5.23
CA ILE A 180 -3.36 9.37 -3.78
C ILE A 180 -1.90 9.11 -3.43
N ALA A 181 -1.34 9.95 -2.56
CA ALA A 181 -0.07 9.69 -1.90
C ALA A 181 -0.27 9.64 -0.38
N ALA A 182 0.28 8.64 0.28
CA ALA A 182 0.36 8.61 1.74
C ALA A 182 1.77 8.91 2.21
N ARG A 183 1.86 9.83 3.18
CA ARG A 183 3.10 10.33 3.77
C ARG A 183 2.97 10.35 5.28
N CYS A 184 3.52 9.34 5.95
CA CYS A 184 3.27 9.11 7.37
C CYS A 184 4.57 8.85 8.13
N PRO A 185 4.78 9.43 9.32
CA PRO A 185 5.94 9.13 10.15
C PRO A 185 6.00 7.63 10.52
N LEU A 186 7.19 7.03 10.46
CA LEU A 186 7.46 5.67 10.96
C LEU A 186 8.26 5.66 12.28
N GLY A 187 8.58 6.85 12.79
CA GLY A 187 9.46 7.07 13.94
C GLY A 187 10.88 7.47 13.53
N GLY A 188 11.55 8.23 14.42
CA GLY A 188 12.87 8.80 14.12
C GLY A 188 12.84 9.69 12.86
N PRO A 189 13.85 9.60 11.98
CA PRO A 189 13.87 10.34 10.73
C PRO A 189 13.16 9.59 9.58
N HIS A 190 12.39 8.53 9.82
CA HIS A 190 11.81 7.73 8.74
C HIS A 190 10.35 8.08 8.47
N GLU A 191 10.00 8.09 7.18
CA GLU A 191 8.65 8.34 6.69
C GLU A 191 8.26 7.26 5.67
N LEU A 192 7.01 6.81 5.78
CA LEU A 192 6.34 6.01 4.78
C LEU A 192 5.99 6.89 3.57
N ASP A 193 6.32 6.46 2.37
CA ASP A 193 5.88 7.09 1.12
C ASP A 193 5.25 6.05 0.19
N VAL A 194 3.93 6.12 0.07
CA VAL A 194 3.13 5.26 -0.80
C VAL A 194 2.40 6.12 -1.81
N GLU A 195 2.36 5.69 -3.06
CA GLU A 195 1.56 6.33 -4.10
C GLU A 195 0.70 5.29 -4.81
N VAL A 196 -0.60 5.59 -4.92
CA VAL A 196 -1.60 4.81 -5.63
C VAL A 196 -2.10 5.64 -6.81
N ARG A 197 -2.09 5.04 -8.00
CA ARG A 197 -2.65 5.63 -9.22
C ARG A 197 -3.46 4.59 -9.96
N ALA A 198 -4.67 4.97 -10.36
CA ALA A 198 -5.57 4.09 -11.09
C ALA A 198 -5.74 2.72 -10.42
N GLY A 199 -5.94 2.70 -9.09
CA GLY A 199 -6.10 1.47 -8.31
C GLY A 199 -4.82 0.65 -8.09
N HIS A 200 -3.67 1.11 -8.56
CA HIS A 200 -2.40 0.39 -8.49
C HIS A 200 -1.39 1.07 -7.55
N VAL A 201 -0.76 0.28 -6.67
CA VAL A 201 0.36 0.76 -5.83
C VAL A 201 1.60 0.87 -6.71
N VAL A 202 1.92 2.10 -7.11
CA VAL A 202 3.00 2.40 -8.06
C VAL A 202 4.29 2.81 -7.36
N ARG A 203 4.20 3.17 -6.09
CA ARG A 203 5.35 3.45 -5.21
C ARG A 203 5.00 3.04 -3.78
N ALA A 204 5.93 2.40 -3.10
CA ALA A 204 5.78 1.99 -1.70
C ALA A 204 7.17 1.87 -1.08
N THR A 205 7.71 2.98 -0.56
CA THR A 205 9.10 3.08 -0.10
C THR A 205 9.20 3.73 1.27
N THR A 206 10.31 3.48 1.96
CA THR A 206 10.66 4.22 3.18
C THR A 206 11.64 5.32 2.81
N ARG A 207 11.31 6.56 3.17
CA ARG A 207 12.15 7.73 2.93
C ARG A 207 12.80 8.19 4.22
N HIS A 208 13.97 8.79 4.10
CA HIS A 208 14.59 9.56 5.17
C HIS A 208 14.06 11.00 5.10
N ARG A 209 13.45 11.46 6.19
CA ARG A 209 13.01 12.83 6.37
C ARG A 209 14.25 13.70 6.54
N THR A 210 14.57 14.49 5.53
CA THR A 210 15.56 15.55 5.69
C THR A 210 14.99 16.53 6.73
N PRO A 211 15.72 16.86 7.81
CA PRO A 211 15.24 17.85 8.77
C PRO A 211 14.93 19.15 8.04
N ARG A 212 13.69 19.64 8.17
CA ARG A 212 13.34 21.00 7.74
C ARG A 212 14.04 21.97 8.71
N GLY A 213 15.19 22.50 8.32
CA GLY A 213 15.89 23.53 9.08
C GLY A 213 17.41 23.45 9.03
N ALA A 214 17.98 23.89 7.90
CA ALA A 214 19.31 24.50 7.82
C ALA A 214 19.27 25.49 6.64
N GLN A 215 18.46 26.53 6.79
CA GLN A 215 18.60 27.80 6.08
C GLN A 215 18.55 28.89 7.14
#